data_AF-A0A1E2SHT8-F1
#
_entry.id   AF-A0A1E2SHT8-F1
#
_cell.length_a   1.000
_cell.length_b   1.000
_cell.length_c   1.000
_cell.angle_alpha   90.00
_cell.angle_beta   90.00
_cell.angle_gamma   90.00
#
_symmetry.space_group_name_H-M   'P 1'
#
loop_
_entity.id
_entity.type
_entity.pdbx_description
1 polymer ?
#
loop_
_entity_poly.entity_id
_entity_poly.type
_entity_poly.pdbx_seq_one_letter_code
_entity_poly.pdbx_strand_id
1 'polypeptide(L)' 'MEAVAHVEVEPAFLTQAEVAVLLGVPERTLEGWRLTKSGPPWLKFGRHVKYDRVDVLVWAREQRRG' A
#
# COMPACT_ATOMS: atom_id res chain seq x y z
N MET A 1 -21.88 -20.60 -26.26
CA MET A 1 -21.17 -19.31 -26.11
C MET A 1 -20.94 -19.12 -24.63
N GLU A 2 -19.76 -19.53 -24.15
CA GLU A 2 -19.40 -19.46 -22.73
C GLU A 2 -19.05 -18.02 -22.36
N ALA A 3 -19.79 -17.45 -21.42
CA ALA A 3 -19.42 -16.20 -20.78
C ALA A 3 -18.25 -16.49 -19.85
N VAL A 4 -17.04 -16.11 -20.26
CA VAL A 4 -15.87 -16.12 -19.37
C VAL A 4 -16.15 -15.16 -18.22
N ALA A 5 -16.35 -15.71 -17.03
CA ALA A 5 -16.42 -14.94 -15.80
C ALA A 5 -15.07 -14.25 -15.62
N HIS A 6 -15.05 -12.92 -15.77
CA HIS A 6 -13.92 -12.12 -15.34
C HIS A 6 -13.87 -12.21 -13.83
N VAL A 7 -12.93 -13.00 -13.31
CA VAL A 7 -12.55 -12.90 -11.90
C VAL A 7 -11.86 -11.55 -11.75
N GLU A 8 -12.57 -10.58 -11.18
CA GLU A 8 -11.99 -9.32 -10.72
C GLU A 8 -11.04 -9.66 -9.57
N VAL A 9 -9.78 -9.93 -9.91
CA VAL A 9 -8.72 -10.03 -8.90
C VAL A 9 -8.44 -8.60 -8.47
N GLU A 10 -9.11 -8.15 -7.42
CA GLU A 10 -8.73 -6.94 -6.69
C GLU A 10 -7.21 -7.02 -6.46
N PRO A 11 -6.41 -6.09 -7.00
CA PRO A 11 -4.97 -6.19 -6.90
C PRO A 11 -4.60 -6.19 -5.42
N ALA A 12 -4.09 -7.33 -4.94
CA ALA A 12 -3.77 -7.55 -3.53
C ALA A 12 -2.76 -6.51 -2.99
N PHE A 13 -2.01 -5.87 -3.89
CA PHE A 13 -0.94 -4.94 -3.54
C PHE A 13 -1.11 -3.56 -4.17
N LEU A 14 -1.18 -2.57 -3.29
CA LEU A 14 -1.20 -1.16 -3.62
C LEU A 14 0.19 -0.66 -4.04
N THR A 15 0.21 0.24 -5.01
CA THR A 15 1.35 1.07 -5.37
C THR A 15 1.58 2.14 -4.30
N GLN A 16 2.75 2.78 -4.36
CA GLN A 16 3.04 3.96 -3.55
C GLN A 16 1.99 5.08 -3.73
N ALA A 17 1.58 5.35 -4.97
CA ALA A 17 0.59 6.37 -5.27
C ALA A 17 -0.78 6.04 -4.65
N GLU A 18 -1.22 4.78 -4.72
CA GLU A 18 -2.48 4.35 -4.10
C GLU A 18 -2.42 4.46 -2.57
N VAL A 19 -1.30 4.11 -1.95
CA VAL A 19 -1.12 4.28 -0.50
C VAL A 19 -1.07 5.75 -0.09
N ALA A 20 -0.44 6.60 -0.91
CA ALA A 20 -0.38 8.04 -0.68
C ALA A 20 -1.80 8.64 -0.67
N VAL A 21 -2.63 8.25 -1.65
CA VAL A 21 -4.06 8.62 -1.68
C VAL A 21 -4.81 8.06 -0.48
N LEU A 22 -4.62 6.77 -0.16
CA LEU A 22 -5.30 6.09 0.95
C LEU A 22 -5.03 6.75 2.30
N LEU A 23 -3.77 7.14 2.55
CA LEU A 23 -3.34 7.76 3.81
C LEU A 23 -3.48 9.29 3.81
N GLY A 24 -3.76 9.90 2.66
CA GLY A 24 -3.80 11.36 2.51
C GLY A 24 -2.45 12.04 2.69
N VAL A 25 -1.35 11.37 2.33
CA VAL A 25 0.02 11.90 2.46
C VAL A 25 0.70 12.01 1.10
N PRO A 26 1.66 12.93 0.89
CA PRO A 26 2.47 12.95 -0.33
C PRO A 26 3.25 11.65 -0.53
N GLU A 27 3.41 11.22 -1.78
CA GLU A 27 4.25 10.06 -2.13
C GLU A 27 5.67 10.17 -1.57
N ARG A 28 6.27 11.37 -1.65
CA ARG A 28 7.57 11.73 -1.06
C ARG A 28 7.68 11.39 0.43
N THR A 29 6.58 11.52 1.17
CA THR A 29 6.53 11.16 2.60
C THR A 29 6.72 9.66 2.78
N LEU A 30 6.07 8.84 1.94
CA LEU A 30 6.25 7.39 1.95
C LEU A 30 7.68 7.00 1.58
N GLU A 31 8.32 7.71 0.65
CA GLU A 31 9.74 7.51 0.32
C GLU A 31 10.64 7.78 1.55
N GLY A 32 10.42 8.91 2.23
CA GLY A 32 11.16 9.27 3.44
C GLY A 32 10.94 8.28 4.59
N TRP A 33 9.71 7.78 4.75
CA TRP A 33 9.40 6.74 5.71
C TRP A 33 10.16 5.45 5.44
N ARG A 34 10.22 4.99 4.18
CA ARG A 34 11.02 3.80 3.83
C ARG A 34 12.51 3.97 4.11
N LEU A 35 13.07 5.15 3.86
CA LEU A 35 14.48 5.44 4.16
C LEU A 35 14.76 5.37 5.67
N THR A 36 13.83 5.89 6.47
CA THR A 36 13.95 5.91 7.94
C THR A 36 13.43 4.63 8.59
N LYS A 37 13.00 3.64 7.80
CA LYS A 37 12.31 2.41 8.25
C LYS A 37 11.11 2.69 9.16
N SER A 38 10.44 3.81 8.91
CA SER A 38 9.17 4.16 9.51
C SER A 38 8.04 3.96 8.48
N GLY A 39 6.80 4.17 8.90
CA GLY A 39 5.65 4.03 8.00
C GLY A 39 5.10 2.61 7.87
N PRO A 40 4.10 2.43 6.99
CA PRO A 40 3.47 1.14 6.78
C PRO A 40 4.43 0.12 6.15
N PRO A 41 4.29 -1.18 6.45
CA PRO A 41 5.10 -2.24 5.84
C PRO A 41 5.03 -2.20 4.31
N TRP A 42 6.17 -2.43 3.66
CA TRP A 42 6.27 -2.46 2.21
C TRP A 42 6.94 -3.74 1.72
N LEU A 43 6.53 -4.19 0.55
CA LEU A 43 7.05 -5.33 -0.18
C LEU A 43 7.89 -4.85 -1.36
N LYS A 44 9.05 -5.47 -1.55
CA LYS A 44 9.94 -5.16 -2.68
C LYS A 44 9.85 -6.26 -3.72
N PHE A 45 9.22 -5.95 -4.85
CA PHE A 45 9.17 -6.81 -6.04
C PHE A 45 10.17 -6.28 -7.08
N GLY A 46 11.44 -6.64 -6.91
CA GLY A 46 12.53 -6.13 -7.74
C GLY A 46 12.69 -4.62 -7.60
N ARG A 47 12.37 -3.88 -8.67
CA ARG A 47 12.38 -2.39 -8.67
C ARG A 47 11.08 -1.78 -8.13
N HIS A 48 10.01 -2.56 -8.03
CA HIS A 48 8.70 -2.06 -7.66
C HIS A 48 8.51 -2.19 -6.15
N VAL A 49 8.08 -1.10 -5.53
CA VAL A 49 7.63 -1.09 -4.14
C VAL A 49 6.12 -1.20 -4.15
N LYS A 50 5.62 -2.11 -3.32
CA LYS A 50 4.22 -2.44 -3.17
C LYS A 50 3.86 -2.49 -1.70
N TYR A 51 2.57 -2.37 -1.42
CA TYR A 51 2.04 -2.34 -0.07
C TYR A 51 0.84 -3.26 0.00
N ASP A 52 0.78 -4.10 1.02
CA ASP A 52 -0.44 -4.83 1.33
C ASP A 52 -1.46 -3.85 1.93
N ARG A 53 -2.69 -3.87 1.42
CA ARG A 53 -3.75 -2.96 1.90
C ARG A 53 -4.06 -3.18 3.37
N VAL A 54 -4.08 -4.43 3.83
CA VAL A 54 -4.37 -4.78 5.22
C VAL A 54 -3.26 -4.24 6.11
N ASP A 55 -1.99 -4.46 5.75
CA ASP A 55 -0.85 -3.98 6.53
C ASP A 55 -0.84 -2.45 6.66
N VAL A 56 -1.13 -1.73 5.57
CA VAL A 56 -1.23 -0.26 5.59
C VAL A 56 -2.30 0.22 6.56
N LEU A 57 -3.47 -0.43 6.55
CA LEU A 57 -4.59 -0.07 7.43
C LEU A 57 -4.32 -0.43 8.89
N VAL A 58 -3.68 -1.58 9.15
CA VAL A 58 -3.25 -1.98 10.50
C VAL A 58 -2.25 -0.96 11.05
N TRP A 59 -1.20 -0.64 10.28
CA TRP A 59 -0.23 0.37 10.67
C TRP A 59 -0.88 1.73 10.96
N ALA A 60 -1.81 2.19 10.11
CA ALA A 60 -2.50 3.46 10.31
C ALA A 60 -3.31 3.49 11.62
N ARG A 61 -3.90 2.36 12.01
CA ARG A 61 -4.61 2.22 13.29
C ARG A 61 -3.64 2.26 14.47
N GLU A 62 -2.48 1.62 14.37
CA GLU A 62 -1.44 1.65 15.41
C GLU A 62 -0.85 3.06 15.61
N GLN A 63 -0.83 3.89 14.58
CA GLN A 63 -0.40 5.30 14.68
C GLN A 63 -1.41 6.20 15.39
N ARG A 64 -2.63 5.74 15.69
CA ARG A 64 -3.62 6.51 16.44
C ARG A 64 -3.17 6.64 17.91
N ARG A 65 -2.30 7.61 18.16
CA ARG A 65 -1.97 8.05 19.51
C ARG A 65 -3.09 8.96 20.00
N GLY A 66 -3.73 8.57 21.10
CA GLY A 66 -4.65 9.41 21.87
C GLY A 66 -3.88 10.31 22.82
#